data_AF-A0A0R3RR47-F1
#
_entry.id   AF-A0A0R3RR47-F1
#
_cell.length_a   1.000
_cell.length_b   1.000
_cell.length_c   1.000
_cell.angle_alpha   90.00
_cell.angle_beta   90.00
_cell.angle_gamma   90.00
#
_symmetry.space_group_name_H-M   'P 1'
#
loop_
_entity.id
_entity.type
_entity.pdbx_description
1 polymer ?
#
loop_
_entity_poly.entity_id
_entity_poly.type
_entity_poly.pdbx_seq_one_letter_code
_entity_poly.pdbx_strand_id
1 'polypeptide(L)'
;MTSGVQTSLPSSSSTSRTIPNQQKSLPESQQAALLASGSVPLGTSLRDFVNDLDNYVPTIPDAVTIHYMKKSGVDCADSRVIRLFSLAAQKFTSDIILDAMQQARMKGLGQTKKGTKETRYTLTSELLEPVLAEYGIELKRPPYFQ
;
A
#
# COMPACT_ATOMS: atom_id res chain seq x y z
N MET A 1 42.93 26.10 52.59
CA MET A 1 43.68 26.81 51.54
C MET A 1 43.72 25.93 50.31
N THR A 2 43.21 26.43 49.17
CA THR A 2 43.62 26.14 47.77
C THR A 2 43.60 24.68 47.28
N SER A 3 43.12 24.28 46.11
CA SER A 3 42.62 24.90 44.89
C SER A 3 42.04 23.78 44.02
N GLY A 4 41.12 24.12 43.09
CA GLY A 4 40.49 23.14 42.18
C GLY A 4 41.35 22.77 40.96
N VAL A 5 40.95 21.70 40.27
CA VAL A 5 41.24 21.39 38.85
C VAL A 5 40.07 20.53 38.29
N GLN A 6 39.87 20.69 36.98
CA GLN A 6 38.73 20.48 36.09
C GLN A 6 38.86 19.16 35.28
N THR A 7 37.75 18.62 34.76
CA THR A 7 37.60 17.73 33.56
C THR A 7 38.26 16.32 33.61
N SER A 8 37.70 15.20 33.12
CA SER A 8 36.82 14.92 31.96
C SER A 8 36.22 13.50 32.09
N LEU A 9 35.03 13.27 31.51
CA LEU A 9 34.42 11.93 31.36
C LEU A 9 34.95 11.24 30.09
N PRO A 10 35.31 9.93 30.14
CA PRO A 10 35.54 9.14 28.93
C PRO A 10 34.23 8.56 28.39
N SER A 11 34.08 8.71 27.08
CA SER A 11 33.03 8.21 26.21
C SER A 11 33.05 6.68 26.09
N SER A 12 31.93 6.02 26.39
CA SER A 12 31.71 4.61 26.05
C SER A 12 31.15 4.50 24.63
N SER A 13 31.96 3.89 23.78
CA SER A 13 31.69 3.53 22.39
C SER A 13 30.55 2.50 22.29
N SER A 14 29.40 2.94 21.79
CA SER A 14 28.37 2.03 21.27
C SER A 14 28.55 1.89 19.77
N THR A 15 28.93 0.69 19.34
CA THR A 15 29.10 0.29 17.95
C THR A 15 27.78 0.36 17.18
N SER A 16 27.56 1.46 16.45
CA SER A 16 26.48 1.57 15.47
C SER A 16 26.95 1.03 14.13
N ARG A 17 26.39 -0.11 13.71
CA ARG A 17 26.59 -0.71 12.38
C ARG A 17 26.21 0.30 11.29
N THR A 18 27.18 0.66 10.46
CA THR A 18 26.98 1.48 9.26
C THR A 18 26.15 0.68 8.24
N ILE A 19 24.91 1.10 8.02
CA ILE A 19 24.10 0.69 6.87
C ILE A 19 24.57 1.54 5.67
N PRO A 20 25.01 0.96 4.53
CA PRO A 20 25.28 1.75 3.35
C PRO A 20 23.97 2.30 2.78
N ASN A 21 23.78 3.60 2.90
CA ASN A 21 22.70 4.36 2.28
C ASN A 21 22.91 4.39 0.75
N GLN A 22 22.43 3.37 0.02
CA GLN A 22 22.18 3.49 -1.42
C GLN A 22 20.80 4.12 -1.62
N GLN A 23 20.73 5.42 -1.39
CA GLN A 23 19.59 6.25 -1.73
C GLN A 23 19.64 6.49 -3.25
N LYS A 24 19.14 5.53 -4.04
CA LYS A 24 18.78 5.80 -5.43
C LYS A 24 17.42 6.51 -5.40
N SER A 25 17.46 7.83 -5.50
CA SER A 25 16.29 8.68 -5.59
C SER A 25 15.34 8.14 -6.66
N LEU A 26 14.12 7.79 -6.25
CA LEU A 26 13.03 7.51 -7.18
C LEU A 26 12.74 8.77 -7.98
N PRO A 27 12.31 8.66 -9.25
CA PRO A 27 11.90 9.82 -10.03
C PRO A 27 10.76 10.55 -9.31
N GLU A 28 10.98 11.84 -9.06
CA GLU A 28 10.12 12.80 -8.33
C GLU A 28 8.64 12.77 -8.78
N SER A 29 8.42 12.40 -10.05
CA SER A 29 7.11 12.24 -10.67
C SER A 29 6.29 11.04 -10.17
N GLN A 30 6.92 9.96 -9.67
CA GLN A 30 6.20 8.83 -9.06
C GLN A 30 5.87 9.06 -7.59
N GLN A 31 6.71 9.82 -6.88
CA GLN A 31 6.44 10.22 -5.50
C GLN A 31 5.28 11.23 -5.45
N ALA A 32 5.21 12.15 -6.42
CA ALA A 32 4.09 13.06 -6.61
C ALA A 32 2.76 12.34 -6.91
N ALA A 33 2.76 11.20 -7.60
CA ALA A 33 1.55 10.45 -7.93
C ALA A 33 0.96 9.69 -6.72
N LEU A 34 1.82 9.16 -5.83
CA LEU A 34 1.38 8.56 -4.55
C LEU A 34 0.86 9.62 -3.57
N LEU A 35 1.49 10.80 -3.55
CA LEU A 35 1.00 11.99 -2.82
C LEU A 35 -0.25 12.61 -3.46
N ALA A 36 -0.51 12.33 -4.74
CA ALA A 36 -1.73 12.71 -5.46
C ALA A 36 -2.89 11.74 -5.24
N SER A 37 -2.70 10.68 -4.45
CA SER A 37 -3.80 10.02 -3.73
C SER A 37 -4.35 11.06 -2.77
N GLY A 38 -5.27 11.89 -3.29
CA GLY A 38 -5.52 13.23 -2.81
C GLY A 38 -5.64 13.30 -1.30
N SER A 39 -5.02 14.33 -0.70
CA SER A 39 -5.48 14.76 0.61
C SER A 39 -6.99 14.93 0.51
N VAL A 40 -7.74 14.24 1.38
CA VAL A 40 -9.16 14.51 1.54
C VAL A 40 -9.25 16.03 1.71
N PRO A 41 -9.94 16.76 0.80
CA PRO A 41 -9.98 18.21 0.88
C PRO A 41 -10.35 18.56 2.31
N LEU A 42 -9.54 19.37 2.99
CA LEU A 42 -9.83 19.81 4.35
C LEU A 42 -11.19 20.52 4.30
N GLY A 43 -12.26 19.81 4.64
CA GLY A 43 -13.63 20.31 4.46
C GLY A 43 -14.69 19.25 4.15
N THR A 44 -14.35 18.05 3.64
CA THR A 44 -15.35 16.97 3.51
C THR A 44 -15.39 16.16 4.80
N SER A 45 -16.48 16.30 5.56
CA SER A 45 -16.68 15.51 6.76
C SER A 45 -16.85 14.04 6.36
N LEU A 46 -16.45 13.11 7.24
CA LEU A 46 -16.77 11.68 7.08
C LEU A 46 -18.28 11.48 6.84
N ARG A 47 -19.11 12.35 7.44
CA ARG A 47 -20.56 12.35 7.21
C ARG A 47 -20.94 12.64 5.77
N ASP A 48 -20.29 13.62 5.15
CA ASP A 48 -20.57 14.01 3.77
C ASP A 48 -20.16 12.88 2.82
N PHE A 49 -18.99 12.28 3.05
CA PHE A 49 -18.56 11.10 2.31
C PHE A 49 -19.56 9.94 2.39
N VAL A 50 -20.05 9.61 3.60
CA VAL A 50 -21.05 8.54 3.77
C VAL A 50 -22.38 8.88 3.09
N ASN A 51 -22.77 10.16 3.07
CA ASN A 51 -23.97 10.60 2.36
C ASN A 51 -23.81 10.47 0.84
N ASP A 52 -22.62 10.78 0.29
CA ASP A 52 -22.32 10.63 -1.13
C ASP A 52 -22.42 9.17 -1.60
N LEU A 53 -22.18 8.20 -0.70
CA LEU A 53 -22.32 6.77 -1.01
C LEU A 53 -23.74 6.37 -1.41
N ASP A 54 -24.76 7.14 -1.04
CA ASP A 54 -26.15 6.83 -1.39
C ASP A 54 -26.43 6.99 -2.90
N ASN A 55 -25.59 7.74 -3.62
CA ASN A 55 -25.67 7.90 -5.07
C ASN A 55 -24.52 7.22 -5.82
N TYR A 56 -23.56 6.63 -5.10
CA TYR A 56 -22.42 5.95 -5.71
C TYR A 56 -22.74 4.51 -6.08
N VAL A 57 -22.30 4.07 -7.27
CA VAL A 57 -22.43 2.67 -7.71
C VAL A 57 -21.03 2.05 -7.76
N PRO A 58 -20.64 1.20 -6.78
CA PRO A 58 -19.34 0.56 -6.76
C PRO A 58 -19.18 -0.48 -7.87
N THR A 59 -17.93 -0.74 -8.28
CA THR A 59 -17.58 -1.80 -9.24
C THR A 59 -18.04 -3.19 -8.80
N ILE A 60 -18.04 -3.46 -7.49
CA ILE A 60 -18.58 -4.69 -6.91
C ILE A 60 -20.09 -4.51 -6.72
N PRO A 61 -20.94 -5.35 -7.33
CA PRO A 61 -22.39 -5.25 -7.17
C PRO A 61 -22.85 -5.47 -5.72
N ASP A 62 -23.87 -4.73 -5.29
CA ASP A 62 -24.41 -4.78 -3.92
C ASP A 62 -24.81 -6.20 -3.51
N ALA A 63 -25.37 -7.01 -4.41
CA ALA A 63 -25.75 -8.40 -4.14
C ALA A 63 -24.55 -9.28 -3.72
N VAL A 64 -23.36 -9.05 -4.30
CA VAL A 64 -22.14 -9.79 -3.95
C VAL A 64 -21.69 -9.39 -2.54
N THR A 65 -21.68 -8.09 -2.25
CA THR A 65 -21.30 -7.57 -0.94
C THR A 65 -22.23 -8.05 0.15
N ILE A 66 -23.55 -8.01 -0.07
CA ILE A 66 -24.57 -8.53 0.86
C ILE A 66 -24.34 -10.03 1.12
N HIS A 67 -24.04 -10.83 0.10
CA HIS A 67 -23.77 -12.25 0.28
C HIS A 67 -22.58 -12.50 1.21
N TYR A 68 -21.46 -11.78 1.02
CA TYR A 68 -20.28 -11.92 1.87
C TYR A 68 -20.48 -11.35 3.28
N MET A 69 -21.24 -10.27 3.43
CA MET A 69 -21.63 -9.73 4.75
C MET A 69 -22.48 -10.74 5.53
N LYS A 70 -23.50 -11.34 4.90
CA LYS A 70 -24.32 -12.38 5.54
C LYS A 70 -23.50 -13.61 5.90
N LYS A 71 -22.55 -14.00 5.05
CA LYS A 71 -21.62 -15.10 5.32
C LYS A 71 -20.75 -14.84 6.55
N SER A 72 -20.38 -13.59 6.83
CA SER A 72 -19.64 -13.21 8.05
C SER A 72 -20.55 -12.94 9.26
N GLY A 73 -21.87 -13.11 9.14
CA GLY A 73 -22.84 -12.85 10.21
C GLY A 73 -23.21 -11.38 10.37
N VAL A 74 -22.87 -10.52 9.41
CA VAL A 74 -23.23 -9.10 9.39
C VAL A 74 -24.46 -8.90 8.51
N ASP A 75 -25.54 -8.39 9.09
CA ASP A 75 -26.74 -7.98 8.34
C ASP A 75 -26.95 -6.48 8.52
N CYS A 76 -26.99 -5.74 7.41
CA CYS A 76 -27.21 -4.30 7.40
C CYS A 76 -28.17 -3.94 6.27
N ALA A 77 -29.21 -3.19 6.60
CA ALA A 77 -30.20 -2.73 5.63
C ALA A 77 -29.81 -1.43 4.93
N ASP A 78 -28.79 -0.71 5.44
CA ASP A 78 -28.36 0.59 4.88
C ASP A 78 -27.48 0.38 3.64
N SER A 79 -27.96 0.88 2.49
CA SER A 79 -27.25 0.87 1.20
C SER A 79 -25.87 1.52 1.30
N ARG A 80 -25.72 2.55 2.12
CA ARG A 80 -24.45 3.29 2.28
C ARG A 80 -23.39 2.43 2.92
N VAL A 81 -23.77 1.60 3.90
CA VAL A 81 -22.86 0.67 4.58
C VAL A 81 -22.42 -0.42 3.61
N ILE A 82 -23.35 -0.99 2.85
CA ILE A 82 -23.04 -2.01 1.83
C ILE A 82 -22.02 -1.47 0.82
N ARG A 83 -22.24 -0.25 0.33
CA ARG A 83 -21.34 0.39 -0.64
C ARG A 83 -20.00 0.79 -0.04
N LEU A 84 -19.97 1.16 1.23
CA LEU A 84 -18.74 1.40 1.97
C LEU A 84 -17.87 0.14 2.03
N PHE A 85 -18.45 -1.02 2.32
CA PHE A 85 -17.74 -2.30 2.28
C PHE A 85 -17.17 -2.60 0.89
N SER A 86 -17.98 -2.39 -0.17
CA SER A 86 -17.53 -2.55 -1.55
C SER A 86 -16.34 -1.66 -1.89
N LEU A 87 -16.38 -0.38 -1.49
CA LEU A 87 -15.30 0.58 -1.71
C LEU A 87 -14.04 0.24 -0.92
N ALA A 88 -14.19 -0.16 0.34
CA ALA A 88 -13.07 -0.56 1.18
C ALA A 88 -12.34 -1.77 0.58
N ALA A 89 -13.07 -2.77 0.10
CA ALA A 89 -12.49 -3.94 -0.57
C ALA A 89 -11.78 -3.58 -1.88
N GLN A 90 -12.35 -2.66 -2.66
CA GLN A 90 -11.73 -2.14 -3.88
C GLN A 90 -10.43 -1.40 -3.57
N LYS A 91 -10.47 -0.47 -2.61
CA LYS A 91 -9.30 0.29 -2.17
C LYS A 91 -8.19 -0.63 -1.68
N PHE A 92 -8.54 -1.61 -0.83
CA PHE A 92 -7.59 -2.61 -0.36
C PHE A 92 -6.91 -3.39 -1.50
N THR A 93 -7.69 -3.84 -2.49
CA THR A 93 -7.16 -4.54 -3.66
C THR A 93 -6.29 -3.63 -4.51
N SER A 94 -6.70 -2.38 -4.71
CA SER A 94 -5.96 -1.38 -5.48
C SER A 94 -4.61 -1.04 -4.85
N ASP A 95 -4.54 -0.92 -3.52
CA ASP A 95 -3.29 -0.64 -2.81
C ASP A 95 -2.26 -1.77 -3.04
N ILE A 96 -2.67 -3.03 -2.86
CA ILE A 96 -1.80 -4.20 -3.09
C ILE A 96 -1.27 -4.22 -4.52
N ILE A 97 -2.14 -3.95 -5.51
CA ILE A 97 -1.75 -3.93 -6.92
C ILE A 97 -0.79 -2.77 -7.21
N LEU A 98 -1.01 -1.61 -6.60
CA LEU A 98 -0.17 -0.44 -6.78
C LEU A 98 1.24 -0.69 -6.24
N ASP A 99 1.36 -1.30 -5.06
CA ASP A 99 2.64 -1.67 -4.46
C ASP A 99 3.36 -2.72 -5.30
N ALA A 100 2.65 -3.74 -5.78
CA ALA A 100 3.20 -4.72 -6.71
C ALA A 100 3.69 -4.06 -8.01
N MET A 101 2.91 -3.14 -8.58
CA MET A 101 3.29 -2.41 -9.78
C MET A 101 4.53 -1.55 -9.53
N GLN A 102 4.64 -0.89 -8.37
CA GLN A 102 5.81 -0.11 -8.01
C GLN A 102 7.06 -0.99 -7.90
N GLN A 103 6.94 -2.15 -7.25
CA GLN A 103 8.04 -3.10 -7.17
C GLN A 103 8.44 -3.63 -8.56
N ALA A 104 7.49 -3.84 -9.47
CA ALA A 104 7.76 -4.27 -10.85
C ALA A 104 8.54 -3.21 -11.64
N ARG A 105 8.18 -1.93 -11.45
CA ARG A 105 8.88 -0.78 -12.02
C ARG A 105 10.30 -0.69 -11.49
N MET A 106 10.49 -0.82 -10.18
CA MET A 106 11.81 -0.76 -9.55
C MET A 106 12.72 -1.91 -10.00
N LYS A 107 12.17 -3.10 -10.25
CA LYS A 107 12.90 -4.26 -10.78
C LYS A 107 13.11 -4.22 -12.30
N GLY A 108 12.55 -3.24 -13.01
CA GLY A 108 12.69 -3.14 -14.47
C GLY A 108 11.97 -4.25 -15.24
N LEU A 109 10.92 -4.86 -14.65
CA LEU A 109 10.16 -5.96 -15.25
C LEU A 109 9.20 -5.52 -16.38
N GLY A 110 9.19 -4.23 -16.70
CA GLY A 110 8.36 -3.66 -17.75
C GLY A 110 8.86 -4.06 -19.15
N GLN A 111 8.00 -4.70 -19.94
CA GLN A 111 8.29 -4.97 -21.34
C GLN A 111 7.88 -3.78 -22.21
N THR A 112 8.86 -3.08 -22.77
CA THR A 112 8.62 -2.00 -23.74
C THR A 112 8.85 -2.53 -25.14
N LYS A 113 7.82 -2.46 -26.00
CA LYS A 113 7.97 -2.80 -27.43
C LYS A 113 8.71 -1.67 -28.14
N LYS A 114 9.74 -2.00 -28.93
CA LYS A 114 10.47 -1.01 -29.75
C LYS A 114 9.48 -0.31 -30.69
N GLY A 115 9.37 1.02 -30.58
CA GLY A 115 8.48 1.85 -31.41
C GLY A 115 7.16 2.27 -30.76
N THR A 116 6.86 1.82 -29.53
CA THR A 116 5.63 2.21 -28.82
C THR A 116 5.97 2.77 -27.43
N LYS A 117 5.30 3.84 -27.00
CA LYS A 117 5.43 4.42 -25.65
C LYS A 117 4.74 3.58 -24.54
N GLU A 118 4.34 2.35 -24.85
CA GLU A 118 3.58 1.49 -23.95
C GLU A 118 4.53 0.50 -23.28
N THR A 119 4.66 0.61 -21.95
CA THR A 119 5.35 -0.37 -21.11
C THR A 119 4.31 -1.30 -20.50
N ARG A 120 4.41 -2.59 -20.78
CA ARG A 120 3.51 -3.63 -20.23
C ARG A 120 4.13 -4.25 -19.00
N TYR A 121 3.34 -4.35 -17.94
CA TYR A 121 3.71 -5.05 -16.71
C TYR A 121 2.89 -6.34 -16.59
N THR A 122 3.52 -7.40 -16.11
CA THR A 122 2.87 -8.68 -15.83
C THR A 122 2.91 -8.92 -14.32
N LEU A 123 1.76 -9.23 -13.73
CA LEU A 123 1.68 -9.61 -12.32
C LEU A 123 2.12 -11.06 -12.16
N THR A 124 3.26 -11.28 -11.49
CA THR A 124 3.81 -12.62 -11.23
C THR A 124 3.77 -12.94 -9.74
N SER A 125 3.74 -14.22 -9.38
CA SER A 125 3.77 -14.66 -7.97
C SER A 125 5.04 -14.22 -7.24
N GLU A 126 6.17 -14.12 -7.94
CA GLU A 126 7.45 -13.66 -7.40
C GLU A 126 7.47 -12.17 -7.04
N LEU A 127 6.61 -11.40 -7.71
CA LEU A 127 6.39 -10.00 -7.41
C LEU A 127 5.36 -9.84 -6.30
N LEU A 128 4.30 -10.66 -6.32
CA LEU A 128 3.19 -10.53 -5.40
C LEU A 128 3.54 -11.04 -3.97
N GLU A 129 4.38 -12.06 -3.85
CA GLU A 129 4.79 -12.63 -2.55
C GLU A 129 5.38 -11.64 -1.55
N PRO A 130 6.43 -10.87 -1.88
CA PRO A 130 7.00 -9.92 -0.94
C PRO A 130 5.99 -8.84 -0.56
N VAL A 131 5.14 -8.40 -1.49
CA VAL A 131 4.08 -7.42 -1.21
C VAL A 131 3.09 -8.00 -0.21
N LEU A 132 2.53 -9.18 -0.48
CA LEU A 132 1.58 -9.84 0.42
C LEU A 132 2.18 -10.11 1.81
N ALA A 133 3.46 -10.42 1.90
CA ALA A 133 4.14 -10.60 3.17
C ALA A 133 4.16 -9.32 4.03
N GLU A 134 4.25 -8.13 3.41
CA GLU A 134 4.13 -6.83 4.11
C GLU A 134 2.72 -6.60 4.66
N TYR A 135 1.69 -7.12 3.96
CA TYR A 135 0.30 -7.13 4.44
C TYR A 135 -0.01 -8.27 5.43
N GLY A 136 0.97 -9.12 5.77
CA GLY A 136 0.79 -10.26 6.69
C GLY A 136 0.07 -11.46 6.07
N ILE A 137 0.03 -11.54 4.73
CA ILE A 137 -0.61 -12.62 3.98
C ILE A 137 0.47 -13.59 3.48
N GLU A 138 0.44 -14.84 3.95
CA GLU A 138 1.41 -15.87 3.54
C GLU A 138 0.94 -16.58 2.26
N LEU A 139 1.77 -16.52 1.20
CA LEU A 139 1.50 -17.21 -0.06
C LEU A 139 2.27 -18.54 -0.11
N LYS A 140 1.58 -19.67 0.09
CA LYS A 140 2.18 -21.00 -0.01
C LYS A 140 2.15 -21.51 -1.45
N ARG A 141 3.29 -21.50 -2.14
CA ARG A 141 3.39 -22.18 -3.44
C ARG A 141 3.30 -23.69 -3.25
N PRO A 142 2.41 -24.39 -3.99
CA PRO A 142 2.51 -25.84 -4.07
C PRO A 142 3.87 -26.21 -4.70
N PRO A 143 4.56 -27.23 -4.17
CA PRO A 143 5.81 -27.69 -4.77
C PRO A 143 5.54 -28.13 -6.20
N TYR A 144 6.34 -27.63 -7.15
CA TYR A 144 6.31 -28.13 -8.52
C TYR A 144 6.80 -29.59 -8.53
N PHE A 145 6.13 -30.45 -9.29
CA PHE A 145 6.62 -31.81 -9.55
C PHE A 145 8.00 -31.73 -10.21
N GLN A 146 9.00 -32.39 -9.61
CA GLN A 146 10.26 -32.77 -10.25
C GLN A 146 10.08 -34.09 -11.00
#